data_AF-A0A8S9BCE7-F1
#
_entry.id   AF-A0A8S9BCE7-F1
#
_cell.length_a   1.000
_cell.length_b   1.000
_cell.length_c   1.000
_cell.angle_alpha   90.00
_cell.angle_beta   90.00
_cell.angle_gamma   90.00
#
_symmetry.space_group_name_H-M   'P 1'
#
loop_
_entity.id
_entity.type
_entity.pdbx_description
1 polymer ?
#
loop_
_entity_poly.entity_id
_entity_poly.type
_entity_poly.pdbx_seq_one_letter_code
_entity_poly.pdbx_strand_id
1 'polypeptide(L)'
;MATPKVLIPTADYGHDPTETAIPYIASKKAGFKVQFATENGRVPECDNKMLTGITQKLLGASKDAVDAYKQMTTTPEFLNPNS
;
A
#
# COMPACT_ATOMS: atom_id res chain seq x y z
N MET A 1 23.43 5.24 -14.50
CA MET A 1 22.60 6.17 -13.70
C MET A 1 22.13 5.43 -12.46
N ALA A 2 22.04 6.11 -11.31
CA ALA A 2 21.54 5.49 -10.08
C ALA A 2 20.02 5.28 -10.15
N THR A 3 19.52 4.17 -9.60
CA THR A 3 18.07 3.90 -9.51
C THR A 3 17.43 4.83 -8.45
N PRO A 4 16.42 5.63 -8.80
CA PRO A 4 15.71 6.47 -7.83
C PRO A 4 15.05 5.63 -6.72
N LYS A 5 14.93 6.23 -5.54
CA LYS A 5 14.29 5.61 -4.36
C LYS A 5 13.03 6.39 -3.98
N VAL A 6 11.98 5.68 -3.58
CA VAL A 6 10.72 6.23 -3.07
C VAL A 6 10.46 5.66 -1.68
N LEU A 7 10.11 6.53 -0.73
CA LEU A 7 9.57 6.14 0.56
C LEU A 7 8.07 6.44 0.57
N ILE A 8 7.25 5.44 0.88
CA ILE A 8 5.80 5.58 1.05
C ILE A 8 5.50 5.58 2.55
N PRO A 9 5.23 6.74 3.17
CA PRO A 9 4.75 6.77 4.54
C PRO A 9 3.30 6.29 4.58
N THR A 10 2.97 5.47 5.58
CA THR A 10 1.60 5.01 5.79
C THR A 10 1.33 4.82 7.29
N ALA A 11 0.07 4.95 7.69
CA ALA A 11 -0.33 4.71 9.07
C ALA A 11 -0.15 3.23 9.42
N ASP A 12 0.15 2.93 10.70
CA ASP A 12 0.12 1.56 11.21
C ASP A 12 -1.24 0.89 10.92
N TYR A 13 -2.34 1.65 11.04
CA TYR A 13 -3.69 1.18 10.78
C TYR A 13 -4.59 2.24 10.14
N GLY A 14 -5.53 1.81 9.30
CA GLY A 14 -6.70 2.60 8.91
C GLY A 14 -6.51 3.48 7.68
N HIS A 15 -5.42 3.30 6.94
CA HIS A 15 -5.21 3.98 5.66
C HIS A 15 -6.16 3.45 4.58
N ASP A 16 -6.45 4.27 3.57
CA ASP A 16 -7.18 3.82 2.38
C ASP A 16 -6.24 2.92 1.54
N PRO A 17 -6.67 1.72 1.13
CA PRO A 17 -5.81 0.80 0.35
C PRO A 17 -5.32 1.41 -0.98
N THR A 18 -6.02 2.38 -1.55
CA THR A 18 -5.63 3.07 -2.79
C THR A 18 -4.49 4.05 -2.60
N GLU A 19 -4.38 4.69 -1.44
CA GLU A 19 -3.32 5.66 -1.10
C GLU A 19 -1.94 5.01 -1.03
N THR A 20 -1.90 3.69 -0.81
CA THR A 20 -0.65 2.92 -0.72
C THR A 20 -0.42 2.06 -1.96
N ALA A 21 -1.41 1.28 -2.39
CA ALA A 21 -1.26 0.31 -3.47
C ALA A 21 -1.01 0.96 -4.84
N ILE A 22 -1.70 2.07 -5.14
CA ILE A 22 -1.59 2.72 -6.45
C ILE A 22 -0.22 3.41 -6.61
N PRO A 23 0.27 4.23 -5.65
CA PRO A 23 1.62 4.79 -5.74
C PRO A 23 2.72 3.73 -5.73
N TYR A 24 2.55 2.64 -4.98
CA TYR A 24 3.49 1.52 -4.97
C TYR A 24 3.64 0.91 -6.38
N ILE A 25 2.52 0.52 -7.01
CA ILE A 25 2.56 -0.08 -8.35
C ILE A 25 3.13 0.90 -9.38
N ALA A 26 2.70 2.17 -9.34
CA ALA A 26 3.23 3.19 -10.25
C ALA A 26 4.76 3.34 -10.11
N SER A 27 5.26 3.37 -8.88
CA SER A 27 6.70 3.48 -8.59
C SER A 27 7.47 2.25 -9.05
N LYS A 28 6.94 1.04 -8.82
CA LYS A 28 7.56 -0.21 -9.30
C LYS A 28 7.59 -0.28 -10.83
N LYS A 29 6.51 0.12 -11.51
CA LYS A 29 6.44 0.21 -12.98
C LYS A 29 7.44 1.22 -13.55
N ALA A 30 7.70 2.32 -12.84
CA ALA A 30 8.71 3.31 -13.21
C ALA A 30 10.15 2.85 -12.93
N GLY A 31 10.36 1.65 -12.36
CA GLY A 31 11.68 1.10 -12.06
C GLY A 31 12.32 1.65 -10.78
N PHE A 32 11.53 2.27 -9.89
CA PHE A 32 12.05 2.80 -8.63
C PHE A 32 12.24 1.71 -7.57
N LYS A 33 13.20 1.93 -6.68
CA LYS A 33 13.30 1.15 -5.44
C LYS A 33 12.35 1.75 -4.42
N VAL A 34 11.38 0.96 -3.96
CA VAL A 34 10.35 1.43 -3.04
C VAL A 34 10.61 0.90 -1.63
N GLN A 35 10.34 1.70 -0.61
CA GLN A 35 10.31 1.30 0.80
C GLN A 35 9.06 1.87 1.46
N PHE A 36 8.57 1.22 2.50
CA PHE A 36 7.51 1.74 3.35
C PHE A 36 8.09 2.26 4.66
N ALA A 37 7.40 3.24 5.26
CA ALA A 37 7.62 3.65 6.65
C ALA A 37 6.29 3.77 7.36
N THR A 38 6.25 3.33 8.61
CA THR A 38 5.07 3.38 9.48
C THR A 38 5.45 3.94 10.83
N GLU A 39 4.46 4.44 11.58
CA GLU A 39 4.68 5.16 12.84
C GLU A 39 5.56 4.38 13.83
N ASN A 40 5.40 3.05 13.85
CA ASN A 40 6.14 2.17 14.76
C ASN A 40 6.93 1.06 14.03
N GLY A 41 7.14 1.17 12.72
CA GLY A 41 7.76 0.12 11.90
C GLY A 41 6.93 -1.18 11.85
N ARG A 42 5.62 -1.13 12.15
CA ARG A 42 4.70 -2.26 12.03
C ARG A 42 4.25 -2.42 10.59
N VAL A 43 3.98 -3.67 10.19
CA VAL A 43 3.31 -3.95 8.90
C VAL A 43 1.98 -3.21 8.89
N PRO A 44 1.75 -2.29 7.94
CA PRO A 44 0.55 -1.46 7.96
C PRO A 44 -0.68 -2.26 7.55
N GLU A 45 -1.82 -1.90 8.12
CA GLU A 45 -3.12 -2.51 7.82
C GLU A 45 -4.11 -1.43 7.37
N CYS A 46 -4.75 -1.61 6.21
CA CYS A 46 -5.78 -0.68 5.75
C CYS A 46 -7.07 -0.84 6.56
N ASP A 47 -8.00 0.11 6.45
CA ASP A 47 -9.31 -0.09 7.07
C ASP A 47 -10.03 -1.30 6.44
N ASN A 48 -10.19 -2.38 7.22
CA ASN A 48 -10.83 -3.63 6.81
C ASN A 48 -12.25 -3.44 6.24
N LYS A 49 -12.94 -2.36 6.60
CA LYS A 49 -14.27 -2.02 6.05
C LYS A 49 -14.20 -1.62 4.57
N MET A 50 -13.04 -1.20 4.08
CA MET A 50 -12.79 -0.86 2.68
C MET A 50 -12.51 -2.08 1.82
N LEU A 51 -12.11 -3.20 2.42
CA LEU A 51 -11.84 -4.47 1.72
C LEU A 51 -13.03 -5.42 1.66
N THR A 52 -14.12 -5.13 2.39
CA THR A 52 -15.21 -6.10 2.61
C THR A 52 -16.61 -5.54 2.32
N GLY A 53 -17.53 -6.42 1.90
CA GLY A 53 -18.97 -6.21 1.98
C GLY A 53 -19.60 -5.17 1.03
N ILE A 54 -20.79 -4.69 1.42
CA ILE A 54 -21.59 -3.69 0.69
C ILE A 54 -20.92 -2.31 0.74
N THR A 55 -20.13 -2.04 1.78
CA THR A 55 -19.31 -0.83 1.92
C THR A 55 -18.28 -0.69 0.80
N GLN A 56 -17.69 -1.79 0.30
CA GLN A 56 -16.80 -1.75 -0.86
C GLN A 56 -17.52 -1.30 -2.15
N LYS A 57 -18.81 -1.62 -2.31
CA LYS A 57 -19.60 -1.21 -3.50
C LYS A 57 -20.08 0.24 -3.43
N LEU A 58 -20.19 0.83 -2.24
CA LEU A 58 -20.69 2.18 -2.02
C LEU A 58 -19.56 3.21 -1.80
N LEU A 59 -18.45 2.80 -1.18
CA LEU A 59 -17.31 3.64 -0.77
C LEU A 59 -15.95 3.05 -1.17
N GLY A 60 -15.91 1.84 -1.72
CA GLY A 60 -14.67 1.08 -1.82
C GLY A 60 -13.85 1.34 -3.08
N ALA A 61 -12.55 1.17 -2.89
CA ALA A 61 -11.57 0.99 -3.94
C ALA A 61 -12.10 0.09 -5.08
N SER A 62 -11.75 0.42 -6.32
CA SER A 62 -12.08 -0.42 -7.48
C SER A 62 -11.54 -1.84 -7.28
N LYS A 63 -12.12 -2.84 -7.97
CA LYS A 63 -11.63 -4.22 -7.91
C LYS A 63 -10.12 -4.29 -8.18
N ASP A 64 -9.64 -3.51 -9.15
CA ASP A 64 -8.23 -3.42 -9.50
C ASP A 64 -7.38 -2.88 -8.35
N ALA A 65 -7.89 -1.91 -7.59
CA ALA A 65 -7.20 -1.35 -6.44
C ALA A 65 -7.18 -2.31 -5.24
N VAL A 66 -8.24 -3.10 -5.03
CA VAL A 66 -8.26 -4.18 -4.02
C VAL A 66 -7.25 -5.28 -4.39
N ASP A 67 -7.22 -5.69 -5.66
CA ASP A 67 -6.29 -6.73 -6.13
C ASP A 67 -4.83 -6.21 -6.07
N ALA A 68 -4.61 -4.94 -6.42
CA ALA A 68 -3.34 -4.23 -6.25
C ALA A 68 -2.88 -4.21 -4.79
N TYR A 69 -3.78 -3.88 -3.87
CA TYR A 69 -3.48 -3.87 -2.44
C TYR A 69 -3.10 -5.26 -1.94
N LYS A 70 -3.89 -6.30 -2.27
CA LYS A 70 -3.58 -7.69 -1.93
C LYS A 70 -2.22 -8.14 -2.45
N GLN A 71 -1.87 -7.78 -3.68
CA GLN A 71 -0.56 -8.08 -4.23
C GLN A 71 0.55 -7.36 -3.46
N MET A 72 0.38 -6.05 -3.22
CA MET A 72 1.32 -5.24 -2.46
C MET A 72 1.57 -5.80 -1.06
N THR A 73 0.53 -6.26 -0.34
CA THR A 73 0.67 -6.78 1.03
C THR A 73 1.51 -8.05 1.14
N THR A 74 1.84 -8.69 0.02
CA THR A 74 2.71 -9.88 -0.01
C THR A 74 4.18 -9.57 -0.28
N THR A 75 4.54 -8.31 -0.57
CA THR A 75 5.90 -7.99 -1.00
C THR A 75 6.84 -7.70 0.19
N PRO A 76 8.14 -7.98 0.05
CA PRO A 76 9.11 -7.74 1.11
C PRO A 76 9.16 -6.28 1.56
N GLU A 77 8.97 -5.33 0.64
CA GLU A 77 9.00 -3.90 0.95
C GLU A 77 7.86 -3.51 1.91
N PHE A 78 6.68 -4.09 1.74
CA PHE A 78 5.51 -3.83 2.57
C PHE A 78 5.60 -4.54 3.93
N LEU A 79 6.13 -5.77 3.94
CA LEU A 79 6.27 -6.61 5.13
C LEU A 79 7.41 -6.15 6.06
N ASN A 80 8.31 -5.27 5.60
CA ASN A 80 9.45 -4.77 6.37
C ASN A 80 9.54 -3.24 6.29
N PRO A 81 8.56 -2.49 6.84
CA PRO A 81 8.61 -1.04 6.84
C PRO A 81 9.65 -0.51 7.85
N ASN A 82 10.16 0.68 7.58
CA ASN A 82 10.98 1.42 8.54
C ASN A 82 10.07 2.11 9.59
N SER A 83 10.62 2.43 10.77
CA SER A 83 10.04 3.40 11.72
C SER A 83 10.48 4.82 11.38
#